data_AF-A0A5N5CV90-F1
#
_entry.id   AF-A0A5N5CV90-F1
#
_cell.length_a   1.000
_cell.length_b   1.000
_cell.length_c   1.000
_cell.angle_alpha   90.00
_cell.angle_beta   90.00
_cell.angle_gamma   90.00
#
_symmetry.space_group_name_H-M   'P 1'
#
loop_
_entity.id
_entity.type
_entity.pdbx_description
1 polymer ?
#
loop_
_entity_poly.entity_id
_entity_poly.type
_entity_poly.pdbx_seq_one_letter_code
_entity_poly.pdbx_strand_id
1 'polypeptide(L)'
;MDSTPIALFLESTYPAPPLTPPSGHDLAIQSRARAAVGPAFRTSITPRELRILSPRSQEYFRRTREAALGVQRLEELLEPPGKEEEVWRGVEGAMREVGEMMRTSKAEGPFVLGERPCQTDFWIAGALQAARVVDEGVWRRVVAFPGFAEVYGACEGWMGKMD
;
A
#
# COMPACT_ATOMS: atom_id res chain seq x y z
N MET A 1 5.04 5.91 -15.39
CA MET A 1 6.34 6.03 -14.73
C MET A 1 6.50 4.81 -13.85
N ASP A 2 7.61 4.09 -13.96
CA ASP A 2 7.89 2.89 -13.17
C ASP A 2 8.81 3.29 -12.01
N SER A 3 8.45 2.95 -10.77
CA SER A 3 9.24 3.27 -9.59
C SER A 3 10.52 2.43 -9.50
N THR A 4 10.56 1.26 -10.16
CA THR A 4 11.69 0.32 -10.07
C THR A 4 12.95 0.88 -10.75
N PRO A 5 12.89 1.35 -12.02
CA PRO A 5 14.05 1.98 -12.66
C PRO A 5 14.51 3.25 -11.93
N ILE A 6 13.59 4.01 -11.32
CA ILE A 6 13.94 5.22 -10.56
C ILE A 6 14.77 4.85 -9.33
N ALA A 7 14.33 3.86 -8.56
CA ALA A 7 15.08 3.42 -7.37
C ALA A 7 16.47 2.90 -7.74
N LEU A 8 16.58 2.06 -8.79
CA LEU A 8 17.88 1.56 -9.26
C LEU A 8 18.79 2.70 -9.75
N PHE A 9 18.24 3.70 -10.41
CA PHE A 9 18.99 4.89 -10.81
C PHE A 9 19.48 5.68 -9.59
N LEU A 10 18.63 5.88 -8.58
CA LEU A 10 18.99 6.58 -7.34
C LEU A 10 20.10 5.85 -6.59
N GLU A 11 20.01 4.52 -6.42
CA GLU A 11 21.06 3.73 -5.76
C GLU A 11 22.39 3.76 -6.51
N SER A 12 22.34 3.76 -7.85
CA SER A 12 23.54 3.86 -8.69
C SER A 12 24.17 5.25 -8.65
N THR A 13 23.34 6.30 -8.62
CA THR A 13 23.79 7.70 -8.71
C THR A 13 24.17 8.29 -7.35
N TYR A 14 23.48 7.88 -6.29
CA TYR A 14 23.60 8.37 -4.92
C TYR A 14 23.72 7.20 -3.94
N PRO A 15 24.89 6.53 -3.85
CA PRO A 15 25.07 5.29 -3.09
C PRO A 15 25.04 5.47 -1.55
N ALA A 16 24.89 6.70 -1.06
CA ALA A 16 24.85 7.02 0.36
C ALA A 16 23.70 8.01 0.65
N PRO A 17 22.79 7.70 1.60
CA PRO A 17 22.73 6.46 2.39
C PRO A 17 22.29 5.25 1.53
N PRO A 18 22.82 4.04 1.79
CA PRO A 18 22.50 2.87 0.98
C PRO A 18 21.06 2.40 1.24
N LEU A 19 20.33 2.05 0.19
CA LEU A 19 19.04 1.37 0.28
C LEU A 19 19.10 0.04 -0.47
N THR A 20 18.93 -1.06 0.28
CA THR A 20 18.98 -2.40 -0.31
C THR A 20 17.89 -2.57 -1.37
N PRO A 21 18.24 -2.87 -2.64
CA PRO A 21 17.25 -3.14 -3.68
C PRO A 21 16.49 -4.43 -3.38
N PRO A 22 15.26 -4.61 -3.91
CA PRO A 22 14.44 -5.78 -3.62
C PRO A 22 15.13 -7.07 -4.09
N SER A 23 15.35 -8.00 -3.15
CA SER A 23 15.69 -9.38 -3.46
C SER A 23 14.50 -10.14 -4.07
N GLY A 24 14.71 -11.40 -4.50
CA GLY A 24 13.60 -12.26 -4.94
C GLY A 24 12.55 -12.50 -3.84
N HIS A 25 12.99 -12.52 -2.58
CA HIS A 25 12.09 -12.62 -1.42
C HIS A 25 11.26 -11.34 -1.24
N ASP A 26 11.89 -10.17 -1.37
CA ASP A 26 11.23 -8.87 -1.29
C ASP A 26 10.14 -8.71 -2.35
N LEU A 27 10.45 -9.08 -3.60
CA LEU A 27 9.49 -9.04 -4.70
C LEU A 27 8.31 -10.00 -4.46
N ALA A 28 8.55 -11.14 -3.82
CA ALA A 28 7.48 -12.05 -3.43
C ALA A 28 6.56 -11.44 -2.36
N ILE A 29 7.13 -10.75 -1.35
CA ILE A 29 6.34 -9.99 -0.36
C ILE A 29 5.49 -8.92 -1.06
N GLN A 30 6.09 -8.08 -1.90
CA GLN A 30 5.37 -7.00 -2.59
C GLN A 30 4.24 -7.54 -3.47
N SER A 31 4.50 -8.61 -4.23
CA SER A 31 3.51 -9.25 -5.10
C SER A 31 2.34 -9.84 -4.29
N ARG A 32 2.64 -10.58 -3.22
CA ARG A 32 1.63 -11.16 -2.33
C ARG A 32 0.84 -10.09 -1.59
N ALA A 33 1.49 -9.04 -1.09
CA ALA A 33 0.84 -7.91 -0.44
C ALA A 33 -0.14 -7.20 -1.38
N ARG A 34 0.28 -6.93 -2.64
CA ARG A 34 -0.59 -6.33 -3.65
C ARG A 34 -1.79 -7.21 -3.98
N ALA A 35 -1.58 -8.51 -4.12
CA ALA A 35 -2.66 -9.47 -4.39
C ALA A 35 -3.63 -9.58 -3.21
N ALA A 36 -3.12 -9.61 -1.98
CA ALA A 36 -3.91 -9.75 -0.75
C ALA A 36 -4.81 -8.53 -0.52
N VAL A 37 -4.24 -7.31 -0.57
CA VAL A 37 -5.00 -6.09 -0.27
C VAL A 37 -5.84 -5.58 -1.45
N GLY A 38 -5.51 -6.02 -2.67
CA GLY A 38 -6.10 -5.54 -3.92
C GLY A 38 -7.64 -5.50 -3.94
N PRO A 39 -8.34 -6.59 -3.57
CA PRO A 39 -9.81 -6.59 -3.50
C PRO A 39 -10.37 -5.57 -2.51
N ALA A 40 -9.75 -5.45 -1.33
CA ALA A 40 -10.15 -4.51 -0.30
C ALA A 40 -9.92 -3.06 -0.74
N PHE A 41 -8.78 -2.75 -1.39
CA PHE A 41 -8.50 -1.40 -1.91
C PHE A 41 -9.38 -1.05 -3.11
N ARG A 42 -9.64 -2.01 -4.00
CA ARG A 42 -10.59 -1.81 -5.11
C ARG A 42 -11.94 -1.34 -4.56
N THR A 43 -12.44 -2.04 -3.54
CA THR A 43 -13.75 -1.80 -2.93
C THR A 43 -13.75 -0.54 -2.07
N SER A 44 -12.73 -0.35 -1.24
CA SER A 44 -12.73 0.63 -0.16
C SER A 44 -12.03 1.94 -0.53
N ILE A 45 -10.95 1.92 -1.29
CA ILE A 45 -10.18 3.13 -1.64
C ILE A 45 -10.72 3.78 -2.91
N THR A 46 -10.89 3.01 -4.00
CA THR A 46 -11.23 3.55 -5.33
C THR A 46 -12.41 4.53 -5.35
N PRO A 47 -13.58 4.25 -4.76
CA PRO A 47 -14.69 5.22 -4.78
C PRO A 47 -14.41 6.46 -3.90
N ARG A 48 -13.55 6.33 -2.89
CA ARG A 48 -13.25 7.39 -1.91
C ARG A 48 -12.16 8.36 -2.40
N GLU A 49 -11.33 7.97 -3.37
CA GLU A 49 -10.34 8.83 -4.05
C GLU A 49 -10.97 10.13 -4.58
N LEU A 50 -12.22 10.06 -5.05
CA LEU A 50 -12.93 11.24 -5.54
C LEU A 50 -13.11 12.35 -4.50
N ARG A 51 -13.00 12.04 -3.20
CA ARG A 51 -13.12 13.02 -2.11
C ARG A 51 -11.90 13.93 -1.97
N ILE A 52 -10.73 13.49 -2.45
CA ILE A 52 -9.46 14.20 -2.27
C ILE A 52 -8.89 14.76 -3.58
N LEU A 53 -9.36 14.27 -4.72
CA LEU A 53 -8.90 14.71 -6.02
C LEU A 53 -9.45 16.09 -6.38
N SER A 54 -8.69 16.87 -7.16
CA SER A 54 -9.19 18.12 -7.76
C SER A 54 -10.37 17.84 -8.70
N PRO A 55 -11.27 18.81 -8.97
CA PRO A 55 -12.41 18.58 -9.86
C PRO A 55 -12.04 18.02 -11.25
N ARG A 56 -10.97 18.55 -11.86
CA ARG A 56 -10.46 18.05 -13.14
C ARG A 56 -9.96 16.61 -13.04
N SER A 57 -9.28 16.27 -11.95
CA SER A 57 -8.79 14.92 -11.70
C SER A 57 -9.93 13.95 -11.40
N GLN A 58 -10.98 14.39 -10.69
CA GLN A 58 -12.17 13.58 -10.42
C GLN A 58 -12.87 13.15 -11.71
N GLU A 59 -13.08 14.08 -12.66
CA GLU A 59 -13.72 13.77 -13.95
C GLU A 59 -12.94 12.68 -14.70
N TYR A 60 -11.63 12.87 -14.84
CA TYR A 60 -10.76 11.89 -15.50
C TYR A 60 -10.75 10.55 -14.76
N PHE A 61 -10.60 10.58 -13.43
CA PHE A 61 -10.51 9.38 -12.60
C PHE A 61 -11.81 8.58 -12.69
N ARG A 62 -12.96 9.22 -12.51
CA ARG A 62 -14.29 8.60 -12.63
C ARG A 62 -14.44 7.91 -13.97
N ARG A 63 -14.30 8.66 -15.08
CA ARG A 63 -14.46 8.14 -16.45
C ARG A 63 -13.57 6.92 -16.72
N THR A 64 -12.31 6.97 -16.29
CA THR A 64 -11.35 5.90 -16.59
C THR A 64 -11.51 4.68 -15.69
N ARG A 65 -11.82 4.87 -14.39
CA ARG A 65 -11.97 3.75 -13.45
C ARG A 65 -13.31 3.05 -13.62
N GLU A 66 -14.39 3.76 -13.89
CA GLU A 66 -15.70 3.15 -14.18
C GLU A 66 -15.61 2.25 -15.42
N ALA A 67 -15.01 2.75 -16.51
CA ALA A 67 -14.77 1.95 -17.72
C ALA A 67 -13.86 0.74 -17.47
N ALA A 68 -12.74 0.91 -16.76
CA ALA A 68 -11.80 -0.18 -16.48
C ALA A 68 -12.38 -1.25 -15.53
N LEU A 69 -13.26 -0.85 -14.61
CA LEU A 69 -13.89 -1.76 -13.65
C LEU A 69 -15.22 -2.34 -14.12
N GLY A 70 -15.77 -1.83 -15.22
CA GLY A 70 -17.06 -2.25 -15.77
C GLY A 70 -18.26 -1.88 -14.89
N VAL A 71 -18.17 -0.78 -14.14
CA VAL A 71 -19.25 -0.29 -13.26
C VAL A 71 -19.85 0.99 -13.84
N GLN A 72 -21.13 1.28 -13.58
CA GLN A 72 -21.73 2.54 -14.03
C GLN A 72 -21.34 3.69 -13.11
N ARG A 73 -21.17 3.40 -11.82
CA ARG A 73 -20.74 4.36 -10.80
C ARG A 73 -19.72 3.71 -9.89
N LEU A 74 -18.64 4.42 -9.53
CA LEU A 74 -17.66 3.90 -8.57
C LEU A 74 -18.30 3.49 -7.22
N GLU A 75 -19.37 4.17 -6.82
CA GLU A 75 -20.12 3.91 -5.59
C GLU A 75 -20.72 2.48 -5.55
N GLU A 76 -21.00 1.85 -6.70
CA GLU A 76 -21.47 0.46 -6.79
C GLU A 76 -20.44 -0.55 -6.27
N LEU A 77 -19.17 -0.14 -6.14
CA LEU A 77 -18.15 -0.97 -5.50
C LEU A 77 -18.50 -1.24 -4.03
N LEU A 78 -19.23 -0.35 -3.36
CA LEU A 78 -19.67 -0.51 -1.97
C LEU A 78 -21.05 -1.16 -1.82
N GLU A 79 -21.77 -1.38 -2.92
CA GLU A 79 -23.13 -1.96 -2.91
C GLU A 79 -23.11 -3.47 -3.15
N PRO A 80 -23.96 -4.26 -2.44
CA PRO A 80 -24.96 -3.84 -1.45
C PRO A 80 -24.37 -3.54 -0.05
N PRO A 81 -25.16 -2.97 0.88
CA PRO A 81 -24.73 -2.79 2.28
C PRO A 81 -24.15 -4.08 2.86
N GLY A 82 -22.97 -3.98 3.49
CA GLY A 82 -22.24 -5.13 4.04
C GLY A 82 -21.18 -5.75 3.10
N LYS A 83 -21.18 -5.42 1.79
CA LYS A 83 -20.17 -5.89 0.83
C LYS A 83 -18.75 -5.53 1.23
N GLU A 84 -18.53 -4.28 1.68
CA GLU A 84 -17.21 -3.85 2.14
C GLU A 84 -16.68 -4.78 3.23
N GLU A 85 -17.52 -5.12 4.22
CA GLU A 85 -17.12 -6.02 5.30
C GLU A 85 -16.92 -7.46 4.86
N GLU A 86 -17.69 -7.94 3.89
CA GLU A 86 -17.47 -9.24 3.27
C GLU A 86 -16.11 -9.32 2.57
N VAL A 87 -15.77 -8.29 1.80
CA VAL A 87 -14.47 -8.21 1.13
C VAL A 87 -13.33 -8.18 2.14
N TRP A 88 -13.47 -7.41 3.24
CA TRP A 88 -12.45 -7.35 4.29
C TRP A 88 -12.25 -8.71 4.99
N ARG A 89 -13.34 -9.45 5.27
CA ARG A 89 -13.24 -10.84 5.76
C ARG A 89 -12.54 -11.74 4.75
N GLY A 90 -12.84 -11.59 3.47
CA GLY A 90 -12.25 -12.39 2.39
C GLY A 90 -10.73 -12.23 2.24
N VAL A 91 -10.19 -11.04 2.55
CA VAL A 91 -8.74 -10.79 2.46
C VAL A 91 -7.98 -11.10 3.76
N GLU A 92 -8.68 -11.36 4.88
CA GLU A 92 -8.07 -11.42 6.21
C GLU A 92 -6.91 -12.43 6.29
N GLY A 93 -7.13 -13.66 5.80
CA GLY A 93 -6.11 -14.72 5.83
C GLY A 93 -4.86 -14.35 5.04
N ALA A 94 -5.03 -13.89 3.80
CA ALA A 94 -3.91 -13.49 2.95
C ALA A 94 -3.14 -12.29 3.52
N MET A 95 -3.84 -11.32 4.13
CA MET A 95 -3.22 -10.18 4.80
C MET A 95 -2.40 -10.60 6.03
N ARG A 96 -2.89 -11.56 6.82
CA ARG A 96 -2.12 -12.14 7.94
C ARG A 96 -0.88 -12.87 7.45
N GLU A 97 -0.98 -13.69 6.40
CA GLU A 97 0.17 -14.38 5.80
C GLU A 97 1.25 -13.39 5.32
N VAL A 98 0.83 -12.27 4.69
CA VAL A 98 1.74 -11.19 4.32
C VAL A 98 2.42 -10.58 5.55
N GLY A 99 1.64 -10.32 6.60
CA GLY A 99 2.17 -9.85 7.87
C GLY A 99 3.18 -10.79 8.53
N GLU A 100 3.02 -12.11 8.41
CA GLU A 100 4.03 -13.07 8.88
C GLU A 100 5.31 -13.02 8.03
N MET A 101 5.18 -12.96 6.70
CA MET A 101 6.34 -12.87 5.81
C MET A 101 7.16 -11.60 6.05
N MET A 102 6.51 -10.48 6.36
CA MET A 102 7.20 -9.23 6.68
C MET A 102 7.96 -9.29 8.01
N ARG A 103 7.59 -10.23 8.90
CA ARG A 103 8.13 -10.33 10.26
C ARG A 103 9.19 -11.41 10.42
N THR A 104 9.66 -12.03 9.33
CA THR A 104 10.73 -13.05 9.38
C THR A 104 12.00 -12.54 10.04
N SER A 105 12.32 -11.25 9.87
CA SER A 105 13.50 -10.59 10.46
C SER A 105 13.16 -9.72 11.68
N LYS A 106 11.96 -9.84 12.27
CA LYS A 106 11.47 -8.92 13.33
C LYS A 106 12.36 -8.92 14.59
N ALA A 107 13.07 -10.01 14.86
CA ALA A 107 14.00 -10.08 15.98
C ALA A 107 15.22 -9.15 15.81
N GLU A 108 15.54 -8.77 14.57
CA GLU A 108 16.71 -7.96 14.20
C GLU A 108 16.37 -6.47 14.07
N GLY A 109 15.09 -6.12 13.87
CA GLY A 109 14.63 -4.74 13.84
C GLY A 109 13.21 -4.58 13.26
N PRO A 110 12.76 -3.33 13.10
CA PRO A 110 11.38 -3.03 12.74
C PRO A 110 11.09 -3.11 11.22
N PHE A 111 12.12 -3.22 10.39
CA PHE A 111 12.00 -3.28 8.94
C PHE A 111 11.85 -4.72 8.44
N VAL A 112 11.41 -4.90 7.19
CA VAL A 112 11.26 -6.23 6.56
C VAL A 112 12.57 -7.02 6.57
N LEU A 113 13.71 -6.33 6.39
CA LEU A 113 15.06 -6.93 6.46
C LEU A 113 15.73 -6.75 7.84
N GLY A 114 14.98 -6.42 8.88
CA GLY A 114 15.48 -6.30 10.25
C GLY A 114 15.92 -4.87 10.59
N GLU A 115 17.23 -4.65 10.70
CA GLU A 115 17.80 -3.45 11.32
C GLU A 115 17.67 -2.18 10.44
N ARG A 116 17.81 -2.32 9.12
CA ARG A 116 17.90 -1.18 8.18
C ARG A 116 16.71 -1.15 7.21
N PRO A 117 16.27 0.04 6.78
CA PRO A 117 15.21 0.14 5.78
C PRO A 117 15.67 -0.48 4.45
N CYS A 118 14.73 -1.12 3.75
CA CYS A 118 14.89 -1.55 2.38
C CYS A 118 13.80 -0.94 1.48
N GLN A 119 13.93 -1.12 0.18
CA GLN A 119 12.94 -0.58 -0.76
C GLN A 119 11.52 -1.12 -0.54
N THR A 120 11.38 -2.35 -0.01
CA THR A 120 10.07 -2.93 0.33
C THR A 120 9.38 -2.15 1.44
N ASP A 121 10.11 -1.69 2.46
CA ASP A 121 9.54 -0.90 3.56
C ASP A 121 8.92 0.40 3.02
N PHE A 122 9.62 1.10 2.12
CA PHE A 122 9.11 2.33 1.51
C PHE A 122 7.95 2.07 0.54
N TRP A 123 7.94 0.94 -0.16
CA TRP A 123 6.81 0.55 -1.00
C TRP A 123 5.54 0.33 -0.15
N ILE A 124 5.67 -0.36 0.98
CA ILE A 124 4.58 -0.60 1.93
C ILE A 124 4.14 0.72 2.58
N ALA A 125 5.08 1.50 3.11
CA ALA A 125 4.79 2.76 3.77
C ALA A 125 4.12 3.76 2.82
N GLY A 126 4.56 3.85 1.57
CA GLY A 126 3.93 4.69 0.54
C GLY A 126 2.49 4.27 0.23
N ALA A 127 2.21 2.96 0.11
CA ALA A 127 0.86 2.45 -0.09
C ALA A 127 -0.06 2.74 1.11
N LEU A 128 0.46 2.58 2.33
CA LEU A 128 -0.26 2.88 3.56
C LEU A 128 -0.52 4.38 3.72
N GLN A 129 0.46 5.22 3.40
CA GLN A 129 0.30 6.67 3.43
C GLN A 129 -0.76 7.13 2.43
N ALA A 130 -0.78 6.58 1.21
CA ALA A 130 -1.83 6.87 0.23
C ALA A 130 -3.21 6.47 0.76
N ALA A 131 -3.35 5.26 1.33
CA ALA A 131 -4.60 4.83 1.94
C ALA A 131 -5.05 5.77 3.07
N ARG A 132 -4.12 6.22 3.93
CA ARG A 132 -4.41 7.14 5.04
C ARG A 132 -4.91 8.50 4.57
N VAL A 133 -4.33 9.03 3.49
CA VAL A 133 -4.76 10.30 2.88
C VAL A 133 -6.17 10.19 2.28
N VAL A 134 -6.51 9.05 1.67
CA VAL A 134 -7.83 8.82 1.07
C VAL A 134 -8.91 8.57 2.12
N ASP A 135 -8.64 7.64 3.05
CA ASP A 135 -9.57 7.26 4.11
C ASP A 135 -8.80 6.62 5.28
N GLU A 136 -8.72 7.35 6.40
CA GLU A 136 -8.02 6.89 7.59
C GLU A 136 -8.64 5.61 8.18
N GLY A 137 -9.94 5.38 8.01
CA GLY A 137 -10.62 4.16 8.45
C GLY A 137 -10.13 2.94 7.69
N VAL A 138 -9.92 3.05 6.37
CA VAL A 138 -9.30 1.99 5.57
C VAL A 138 -7.85 1.76 6.00
N TRP A 139 -7.07 2.82 6.20
CA TRP A 139 -5.70 2.69 6.72
C TRP A 139 -5.65 1.94 8.05
N ARG A 140 -6.52 2.28 9.02
CA ARG A 140 -6.61 1.60 10.33
C ARG A 140 -6.87 0.10 10.18
N ARG A 141 -7.68 -0.31 9.20
CA ARG A 141 -7.91 -1.74 8.92
C ARG A 141 -6.65 -2.44 8.43
N VAL A 142 -5.85 -1.80 7.59
CA VAL A 142 -4.61 -2.40 7.08
C VAL A 142 -3.56 -2.52 8.18
N VAL A 143 -3.33 -1.45 8.96
CA VAL A 143 -2.29 -1.46 10.00
C VAL A 143 -2.66 -2.34 11.21
N ALA A 144 -3.93 -2.78 11.31
CA ALA A 144 -4.35 -3.77 12.29
C ALA A 144 -3.82 -5.19 11.97
N PHE A 145 -3.40 -5.45 10.73
CA PHE A 145 -2.72 -6.70 10.38
C PHE A 145 -1.26 -6.68 10.87
N PRO A 146 -0.69 -7.84 11.26
CA PRO A 146 0.67 -7.89 11.79
C PRO A 146 1.72 -7.30 10.85
N GLY A 147 2.70 -6.57 11.38
CA GLY A 147 3.85 -6.06 10.63
C GLY A 147 3.60 -4.73 9.90
N PHE A 148 2.36 -4.44 9.48
CA PHE A 148 2.06 -3.22 8.72
C PHE A 148 2.22 -1.95 9.55
N ALA A 149 1.77 -1.96 10.81
CA ALA A 149 1.95 -0.81 11.72
C ALA A 149 3.43 -0.58 12.04
N GLU A 150 4.19 -1.64 12.30
CA GLU A 150 5.62 -1.55 12.62
C GLU A 150 6.43 -0.98 11.46
N VAL A 151 6.25 -1.51 10.23
CA VAL A 151 6.95 -1.01 9.03
C VAL A 151 6.55 0.43 8.72
N TYR A 152 5.26 0.78 8.83
CA TYR A 152 4.81 2.15 8.60
C TYR A 152 5.42 3.13 9.60
N GLY A 153 5.37 2.80 10.89
CA GLY A 153 5.93 3.62 11.96
C GLY A 153 7.44 3.79 11.83
N ALA A 154 8.16 2.72 11.47
CA ALA A 154 9.59 2.77 11.23
C ALA A 154 9.95 3.76 10.09
N CYS A 155 9.07 3.90 9.10
CA CYS A 155 9.25 4.79 7.96
C CYS A 155 8.83 6.26 8.20
N GLU A 156 8.21 6.61 9.33
CA GLU A 156 7.65 7.96 9.55
C GLU A 156 8.67 9.09 9.43
N GLY A 157 9.93 8.85 9.83
CA GLY A 157 11.01 9.84 9.73
C GLY A 157 11.28 10.34 8.30
N TRP A 158 10.93 9.55 7.27
CA TRP A 158 11.12 9.92 5.86
C TRP A 158 9.85 10.47 5.19
N MET A 159 8.71 10.45 5.88
CA MET A 159 7.42 10.89 5.31
C MET A 159 7.10 12.36 5.57
N GLY A 160 7.91 13.05 6.38
CA GLY A 160 7.78 14.48 6.59
C GLY A 160 8.04 15.27 5.30
N LYS A 161 7.24 16.29 5.04
CA LYS A 161 7.65 17.33 4.09
C LYS A 161 8.88 18.02 4.68
N MET A 162 9.97 18.03 3.93
CA MET A 162 11.01 19.03 4.13
C MET A 162 10.49 20.29 3.44
N ASP A 163 10.06 21.27 4.24
CA ASP A 163 9.70 22.60 3.76
C ASP A 163 10.91 23.33 3.15
#